data_AF-A0A1M7HL36-F1
#
_entry.id   AF-A0A1M7HL36-F1
#
_cell.length_a   1.000
_cell.length_b   1.000
_cell.length_c   1.000
_cell.angle_alpha   90.00
_cell.angle_beta   90.00
_cell.angle_gamma   90.00
#
_symmetry.space_group_name_H-M   'P 1'
#
loop_
_entity.id
_entity.type
_entity.pdbx_description
1 polymer ?
#
loop_
_entity_poly.entity_id
_entity_poly.type
_entity_poly.pdbx_seq_one_letter_code
_entity_poly.pdbx_strand_id
1 'polypeptide(L)'
;MKYSIHVNEVKTKEGNIKGFATVVFGDSFKITNIAILENPERHQLFVSMPRYRSSERDENGGVIFKDVCNPITKEFREELYDNILEAYEHVINQGKEQGQIEKTQSEMPEFSVKVTPFERDGSNVCGLARIYFDNQFIVNNVSILQGKDKLFVAMPAYKTKQIDEQGKAIYQDVCYPVTKEFREKLYGEVMKTYEEEKEKKQEEQKETKNDLQKEKEKSGQFQSLPDRETPFR
;
A
#
# COMPACT_ATOMS: atom_id res chain seq x y z
N MET A 1 10.15 0.93 -16.96
CA MET A 1 9.75 -0.41 -16.48
C MET A 1 9.07 -1.18 -17.61
N LYS A 2 9.28 -2.51 -17.75
CA LYS A 2 8.51 -3.34 -18.70
C LYS A 2 7.22 -3.84 -18.06
N TYR A 3 6.10 -3.71 -18.76
CA TYR A 3 4.80 -4.16 -18.27
C TYR A 3 3.88 -4.62 -19.40
N SER A 4 2.95 -5.50 -19.05
CA SER A 4 1.86 -5.93 -19.94
C SER A 4 0.53 -5.42 -19.39
N ILE A 5 -0.35 -5.00 -20.30
CA ILE A 5 -1.70 -4.53 -19.97
C ILE A 5 -2.69 -5.52 -20.55
N HIS A 6 -3.66 -5.90 -19.75
CA HIS A 6 -4.81 -6.68 -20.16
C HIS A 6 -6.08 -5.96 -19.77
N VAL A 7 -6.94 -5.65 -20.74
CA VAL A 7 -8.16 -4.87 -20.53
C VAL A 7 -9.39 -5.73 -20.77
N ASN A 8 -10.36 -5.60 -19.87
CA ASN A 8 -11.67 -6.21 -19.97
C ASN A 8 -12.74 -5.13 -20.06
N GLU A 9 -13.53 -5.15 -21.14
CA GLU A 9 -14.70 -4.28 -21.29
C GLU A 9 -15.82 -4.71 -20.33
N VAL A 10 -16.46 -3.75 -19.69
CA VAL A 10 -17.65 -3.96 -18.85
C VAL A 10 -18.80 -3.16 -19.42
N LYS A 11 -19.76 -3.88 -20.02
CA LYS A 11 -20.99 -3.30 -20.56
C LYS A 11 -22.01 -3.12 -19.44
N THR A 12 -21.86 -2.04 -18.69
CA THR A 12 -22.84 -1.65 -17.66
C THR A 12 -23.87 -0.68 -18.24
N LYS A 13 -25.16 -0.92 -18.01
CA LYS A 13 -26.25 0.00 -18.41
C LYS A 13 -26.33 1.23 -17.50
N GLU A 14 -25.81 1.13 -16.29
CA GLU A 14 -25.82 2.16 -15.26
C GLU A 14 -24.42 2.27 -14.64
N GLY A 15 -23.86 3.48 -14.64
CA GLY A 15 -22.57 3.78 -14.05
C GLY A 15 -21.54 4.28 -15.06
N ASN A 16 -20.54 4.98 -14.54
CA ASN A 16 -19.49 5.62 -15.35
C ASN A 16 -18.38 4.63 -15.74
N ILE A 17 -18.41 3.39 -15.24
CA ILE A 17 -17.35 2.39 -15.47
C ILE A 17 -17.59 1.71 -16.82
N LYS A 18 -16.56 1.74 -17.66
CA LYS A 18 -16.53 1.17 -19.00
C LYS A 18 -15.70 -0.10 -19.11
N GLY A 19 -14.69 -0.24 -18.26
CA GLY A 19 -13.85 -1.42 -18.27
C GLY A 19 -12.96 -1.52 -17.04
N PHE A 20 -12.26 -2.66 -16.93
CA PHE A 20 -11.20 -2.86 -15.97
C PHE A 20 -9.92 -3.26 -16.68
N ALA A 21 -8.83 -2.59 -16.34
CA ALA A 21 -7.49 -2.94 -16.74
C ALA A 21 -6.78 -3.72 -15.63
N THR A 22 -5.89 -4.60 -16.08
CA THR A 22 -4.97 -5.38 -15.29
C THR A 22 -3.57 -5.14 -15.85
N VAL A 23 -2.63 -4.77 -14.99
CA VAL A 23 -1.25 -4.48 -15.38
C VAL A 23 -0.34 -5.48 -14.71
N VAL A 24 0.60 -6.06 -15.45
CA VAL A 24 1.60 -7.00 -14.91
C VAL A 24 3.00 -6.44 -15.16
N PHE A 25 3.75 -6.18 -14.10
CA PHE A 25 5.14 -5.71 -14.14
C PHE A 25 6.11 -6.88 -14.20
N GLY A 26 6.96 -6.90 -15.23
CA GLY A 26 8.01 -7.91 -15.43
C GLY A 26 7.54 -9.36 -15.24
N ASP A 27 6.30 -9.67 -15.63
CA ASP A 27 5.61 -10.96 -15.44
C ASP A 27 5.59 -11.50 -13.99
N SER A 28 6.00 -10.67 -13.02
CA SER A 28 6.29 -11.06 -11.65
C SER A 28 5.34 -10.42 -10.65
N PHE A 29 4.74 -9.28 -10.98
CA PHE A 29 3.83 -8.56 -10.09
C PHE A 29 2.59 -8.08 -10.83
N LYS A 30 1.41 -8.48 -10.36
CA LYS A 30 0.13 -8.19 -11.02
C LYS A 30 -0.69 -7.22 -10.20
N ILE A 31 -1.25 -6.24 -10.89
CA ILE A 31 -2.15 -5.22 -10.37
C ILE A 31 -3.47 -5.36 -11.12
N THR A 32 -4.55 -5.50 -10.36
CA THR A 32 -5.89 -5.70 -10.90
C THR A 32 -6.79 -4.53 -10.53
N ASN A 33 -7.99 -4.52 -11.11
CA ASN A 33 -9.06 -3.61 -10.72
C ASN A 33 -8.74 -2.12 -10.97
N ILE A 34 -7.91 -1.83 -11.98
CA ILE A 34 -7.74 -0.46 -12.49
C ILE A 34 -9.00 -0.14 -13.29
N ALA A 35 -9.76 0.85 -12.88
CA ALA A 35 -11.04 1.17 -13.50
C ALA A 35 -10.85 2.14 -14.67
N ILE A 36 -11.47 1.85 -15.81
CA ILE A 36 -11.60 2.77 -16.93
C ILE A 36 -13.01 3.37 -16.84
N LEU A 37 -13.08 4.69 -16.70
CA LEU A 37 -14.33 5.41 -16.52
C LEU A 37 -14.55 6.40 -17.66
N GLU A 38 -15.80 6.70 -17.97
CA GLU A 38 -16.19 7.80 -18.85
C GLU A 38 -16.77 8.94 -18.01
N ASN A 39 -16.31 10.17 -18.26
CA ASN A 39 -16.94 11.34 -17.71
C ASN A 39 -18.23 11.64 -18.51
N PRO A 40 -19.43 11.61 -17.88
CA PRO A 40 -20.69 11.82 -18.59
C PRO A 40 -20.82 13.22 -19.21
N GLU A 41 -20.12 14.24 -18.69
CA GLU A 41 -20.22 15.61 -19.20
C GLU A 41 -19.30 15.88 -20.39
N ARG A 42 -18.13 15.23 -20.41
CA ARG A 42 -17.08 15.49 -21.43
C ARG A 42 -16.91 14.35 -22.43
N HIS A 43 -17.62 13.23 -22.23
CA HIS A 43 -17.44 11.98 -22.97
C HIS A 43 -15.97 11.54 -23.07
N GLN A 44 -15.17 11.90 -22.06
CA GLN A 44 -13.75 11.63 -22.02
C GLN A 44 -13.51 10.40 -21.15
N LEU A 45 -12.77 9.43 -21.69
CA LEU A 45 -12.30 8.28 -20.93
C LEU A 45 -11.13 8.69 -20.02
N PHE A 46 -11.12 8.16 -18.82
CA PHE A 46 -10.02 8.35 -17.88
C PHE A 46 -9.79 7.09 -17.04
N VAL A 47 -8.54 6.90 -16.63
CA VAL A 47 -8.11 5.77 -15.81
C VAL A 47 -8.16 6.18 -14.34
N SER A 48 -8.77 5.34 -13.51
CA SER A 48 -8.74 5.44 -12.06
C SER A 48 -8.04 4.23 -11.46
N MET A 49 -6.97 4.51 -10.72
CA MET A 49 -6.25 3.49 -9.96
C MET A 49 -7.13 2.91 -8.85
N PRO A 50 -6.84 1.68 -8.38
CA PRO A 50 -7.55 1.06 -7.26
C PRO A 50 -7.45 1.90 -6.00
N ARG A 51 -8.59 2.18 -5.35
CA ARG A 51 -8.68 3.04 -4.16
C ARG A 51 -9.20 2.29 -2.95
N TYR A 52 -8.75 2.69 -1.76
CA TYR A 52 -9.28 2.23 -0.48
C TYR A 52 -9.82 3.40 0.34
N ARG A 53 -10.80 3.10 1.19
CA ARG A 53 -11.35 4.07 2.16
C ARG A 53 -10.31 4.28 3.27
N SER A 54 -9.80 5.50 3.41
CA SER A 54 -8.94 5.89 4.52
C SER A 54 -9.76 5.96 5.82
N SER A 55 -9.09 5.75 6.95
CA SER A 55 -9.67 6.04 8.28
C SER A 55 -9.72 7.54 8.57
N GLU A 56 -8.94 8.35 7.83
CA GLU A 56 -8.94 9.80 7.93
C GLU A 56 -10.23 10.39 7.33
N ARG A 57 -10.75 11.41 8.00
CA ARG A 57 -11.85 12.24 7.50
C ARG A 57 -11.29 13.60 7.13
N ASP A 58 -11.86 14.21 6.10
CA ASP A 58 -11.53 15.58 5.74
C ASP A 58 -12.06 16.58 6.79
N GLU A 59 -11.71 17.85 6.63
CA GLU A 59 -12.14 18.95 7.51
C GLU A 59 -13.67 19.10 7.57
N ASN A 60 -14.38 18.57 6.57
CA ASN A 60 -15.84 18.58 6.46
C ASN A 60 -16.48 17.24 6.90
N GLY A 61 -15.70 16.32 7.48
CA GLY A 61 -16.16 15.01 7.91
C GLY A 61 -16.42 14.00 6.78
N GLY A 62 -16.06 14.35 5.56
CA GLY A 62 -16.11 13.52 4.37
C GLY A 62 -15.05 12.41 4.40
N VAL A 63 -15.33 11.36 3.63
CA VAL A 63 -14.49 10.17 3.59
C VAL A 63 -13.35 10.38 2.62
N ILE A 64 -12.11 10.32 3.12
CA ILE A 64 -10.93 10.41 2.26
C ILE A 64 -10.66 9.04 1.62
N PHE A 65 -10.50 9.03 0.31
CA PHE A 65 -10.07 7.85 -0.44
C PHE A 65 -8.59 8.00 -0.82
N LYS A 66 -7.80 6.98 -0.48
CA LYS A 66 -6.38 6.91 -0.84
C LYS A 66 -6.18 5.80 -1.86
N ASP A 67 -5.20 5.97 -2.73
CA ASP A 67 -4.93 4.99 -3.77
C ASP A 67 -4.10 3.84 -3.18
N VAL A 68 -4.53 2.61 -3.47
CA VAL A 68 -3.80 1.39 -3.10
C VAL A 68 -2.46 1.37 -3.81
N CYS A 69 -2.45 1.78 -5.07
CA CYS A 69 -1.26 1.87 -5.86
C CYS A 69 -1.38 3.02 -6.84
N ASN A 70 -0.26 3.69 -7.11
CA ASN A 70 -0.25 4.83 -8.02
C ASN A 70 1.14 4.98 -8.66
N PRO A 71 1.20 5.53 -9.89
CA PRO A 71 2.46 6.02 -10.43
C PRO A 71 2.98 7.19 -9.58
N ILE A 72 4.30 7.28 -9.47
CA ILE A 72 5.02 8.30 -8.69
C ILE A 72 5.41 9.47 -9.60
N THR A 73 5.98 9.16 -10.76
CA THR A 73 6.43 10.16 -11.74
C THR A 73 5.29 10.53 -12.68
N LYS A 74 5.32 11.77 -13.18
CA LYS A 74 4.29 12.28 -14.09
C LYS A 74 4.41 11.59 -15.45
N GLU A 75 5.64 11.39 -15.91
CA GLU A 75 5.97 10.80 -17.20
C GLU A 75 5.43 9.37 -17.28
N PHE A 76 5.67 8.56 -16.24
CA PHE A 76 5.15 7.19 -16.18
C PHE A 76 3.64 7.13 -16.01
N ARG A 77 3.05 8.12 -15.31
CA ARG A 77 1.60 8.22 -15.18
C ARG A 77 0.93 8.44 -16.53
N GLU A 78 1.42 9.40 -17.30
CA GLU A 78 0.89 9.71 -18.63
C GLU A 78 1.07 8.50 -19.55
N GLU A 79 2.29 7.95 -19.62
CA GLU A 79 2.59 6.74 -20.41
C GLU A 79 1.67 5.56 -20.06
N LEU A 80 1.53 5.23 -18.77
CA LEU A 80 0.70 4.11 -18.34
C LEU A 80 -0.78 4.34 -18.63
N TYR A 81 -1.27 5.57 -18.46
CA TYR A 81 -2.69 5.88 -18.63
C TYR A 81 -3.04 5.86 -20.12
N ASP A 82 -2.19 6.47 -20.95
CA ASP A 82 -2.37 6.48 -22.40
C ASP A 82 -2.33 5.06 -22.96
N ASN A 83 -1.37 4.23 -22.55
CA ASN A 83 -1.27 2.84 -22.98
C ASN A 83 -2.49 1.99 -22.53
N ILE A 84 -3.05 2.24 -21.35
CA ILE A 84 -4.28 1.56 -20.89
C ILE A 84 -5.50 1.97 -21.73
N LEU A 85 -5.62 3.26 -22.05
CA LEU A 85 -6.71 3.78 -22.86
C LEU A 85 -6.60 3.28 -24.31
N GLU A 86 -5.41 3.29 -24.89
CA GLU A 86 -5.14 2.73 -26.22
C GLU A 86 -5.50 1.24 -26.27
N ALA A 87 -5.04 0.45 -25.28
CA ALA A 87 -5.39 -0.96 -25.18
C ALA A 87 -6.92 -1.19 -25.06
N TYR A 88 -7.62 -0.31 -24.36
CA TYR A 88 -9.07 -0.36 -24.26
C TYR A 88 -9.77 -0.05 -25.59
N GLU A 89 -9.33 0.98 -26.31
CA GLU A 89 -9.85 1.32 -27.63
C GLU A 89 -9.63 0.19 -28.63
N HIS A 90 -8.47 -0.47 -28.59
CA HIS A 90 -8.21 -1.67 -29.39
C HIS A 90 -9.21 -2.80 -29.09
N VAL A 91 -9.48 -3.08 -27.82
CA VAL A 91 -10.45 -4.13 -27.41
C VAL A 91 -11.87 -3.79 -27.87
N ILE A 92 -12.28 -2.52 -27.83
CA ILE A 92 -13.59 -2.07 -28.33
C ILE A 92 -13.67 -2.23 -29.85
N ASN A 93 -12.67 -1.73 -30.58
CA ASN A 93 -12.69 -1.64 -32.04
C ASN A 93 -12.48 -3.00 -32.72
N GLN A 94 -11.65 -3.88 -32.15
CA GLN A 94 -11.33 -5.17 -32.76
C GLN A 94 -12.32 -6.29 -32.40
N GLY A 95 -13.32 -6.04 -31.56
CA GLY A 95 -14.40 -6.97 -31.31
C GLY A 95 -13.93 -8.33 -30.77
N LYS A 96 -13.64 -8.41 -29.47
CA LYS A 96 -13.31 -9.65 -28.74
C LYS A 96 -12.05 -10.39 -29.21
N GLU A 97 -10.94 -9.69 -29.33
CA GLU A 97 -9.65 -10.34 -29.08
C GLU A 97 -9.09 -9.77 -27.77
N GLN A 98 -8.85 -10.66 -26.81
CA GLN A 98 -8.08 -10.35 -25.62
C GLN A 98 -6.70 -9.91 -26.11
N GLY A 99 -6.51 -8.60 -26.27
CA GLY A 99 -5.22 -8.00 -26.64
C GLY A 99 -4.20 -8.36 -25.57
N GLN A 100 -3.48 -9.45 -25.78
CA GLN A 100 -2.26 -9.77 -25.08
C GLN A 100 -1.13 -9.08 -25.83
N ILE A 101 -0.60 -8.00 -25.25
CA ILE A 101 0.72 -7.54 -25.60
C ILE A 101 1.70 -8.49 -24.88
N GLU A 102 2.08 -9.59 -25.54
CA GLU A 102 3.18 -10.51 -25.18
C GLU A 102 4.29 -10.36 -26.25
N LYS A 103 5.60 -10.40 -26.04
CA LYS A 103 6.52 -10.58 -24.89
C LYS A 103 7.92 -10.18 -25.41
N THR A 104 8.70 -9.40 -24.66
CA THR A 104 10.16 -9.36 -24.84
C THR A 104 10.81 -9.53 -23.48
N GLN A 105 11.19 -10.77 -23.15
CA GLN A 105 12.04 -11.21 -22.03
C GLN A 105 11.95 -10.29 -20.80
N SER A 106 11.06 -10.62 -19.87
CA SER A 106 10.87 -9.85 -18.64
C SER A 106 11.93 -10.24 -17.61
N GLU A 107 12.84 -9.31 -17.36
CA GLU A 107 13.68 -9.31 -16.16
C GLU A 107 12.81 -8.97 -14.94
N MET A 108 13.19 -9.51 -13.78
CA MET A 108 12.55 -9.18 -12.51
C MET A 108 12.62 -7.66 -12.28
N PRO A 109 11.49 -6.98 -11.95
CA PRO A 109 11.53 -5.55 -11.69
C PRO A 109 12.34 -5.27 -10.41
N GLU A 110 13.10 -4.18 -10.40
CA GLU A 110 13.76 -3.71 -9.18
C GLU A 110 12.71 -3.10 -8.26
N PHE A 111 12.80 -3.42 -6.97
CA PHE A 111 11.89 -2.88 -5.98
C PHE A 111 12.63 -2.48 -4.70
N SER A 112 12.10 -1.49 -4.01
CA SER A 112 12.50 -1.12 -2.66
C SER A 112 11.30 -1.16 -1.73
N VAL A 113 11.53 -1.49 -0.46
CA VAL A 113 10.48 -1.59 0.55
C VAL A 113 10.76 -0.59 1.66
N LYS A 114 9.73 0.12 2.10
CA LYS A 114 9.75 0.92 3.31
C LYS A 114 8.70 0.42 4.27
N VAL A 115 9.11 0.08 5.48
CA VAL A 115 8.20 -0.42 6.52
C VAL A 115 8.07 0.61 7.62
N THR A 116 6.84 0.84 8.06
CA THR A 116 6.53 1.63 9.25
C THR A 116 5.92 0.68 10.27
N PRO A 117 6.71 0.20 11.27
CA PRO A 117 6.16 -0.61 12.35
C PRO A 117 5.14 0.22 13.12
N PHE A 118 3.94 -0.33 13.34
CA PHE A 118 2.90 0.32 14.15
C PHE A 118 2.05 -0.76 14.80
N GLU A 119 1.75 -0.56 16.08
CA GLU A 119 0.84 -1.44 16.80
C GLU A 119 -0.48 -0.68 16.99
N ARG A 120 -1.59 -1.36 16.70
CA ARG A 120 -2.93 -0.79 16.89
C ARG A 120 -3.68 -1.62 17.92
N ASP A 121 -4.11 -0.96 18.99
CA ASP A 121 -4.90 -1.59 20.05
C ASP A 121 -6.16 -2.26 19.48
N GLY A 122 -6.29 -3.57 19.76
CA GLY A 122 -7.41 -4.40 19.29
C GLY A 122 -7.26 -4.94 17.85
N SER A 123 -6.11 -4.77 17.21
CA SER A 123 -5.85 -5.29 15.86
C SER A 123 -4.56 -6.12 15.83
N ASN A 124 -4.55 -7.17 15.00
CA ASN A 124 -3.37 -7.99 14.78
C ASN A 124 -2.36 -7.34 13.82
N VAL A 125 -2.47 -6.03 13.55
CA VAL A 125 -1.58 -5.32 12.63
C VAL A 125 -0.38 -4.79 13.40
N CYS A 126 0.80 -5.16 12.92
CA CYS A 126 2.08 -4.85 13.54
C CYS A 126 2.92 -3.88 12.70
N GLY A 127 2.57 -3.66 11.43
CA GLY A 127 3.28 -2.76 10.53
C GLY A 127 2.52 -2.47 9.24
N LEU A 128 2.82 -1.33 8.62
CA LEU A 128 2.46 -1.05 7.22
C LEU A 128 3.74 -0.96 6.40
N ALA A 129 3.78 -1.70 5.31
CA ALA A 129 4.81 -1.64 4.29
C ALA A 129 4.30 -0.88 3.06
N ARG A 130 5.24 -0.20 2.41
CA ARG A 130 5.09 0.42 1.09
C ARG A 130 6.15 -0.14 0.18
N ILE A 131 5.76 -0.57 -1.00
CA ILE A 131 6.66 -1.15 -2.01
C ILE A 131 6.78 -0.16 -3.15
N TYR A 132 8.00 0.12 -3.58
CA TYR A 132 8.31 1.01 -4.69
C TYR A 132 8.95 0.17 -5.79
N PHE A 133 8.46 0.27 -7.01
CA PHE A 133 9.03 -0.38 -8.19
C PHE A 133 9.69 0.66 -9.08
N ASP A 134 10.98 0.50 -9.40
CA ASP A 134 11.85 1.43 -10.15
C ASP A 134 11.73 2.93 -9.74
N ASN A 135 11.26 3.23 -8.53
CA ASN A 135 10.84 4.58 -8.11
C ASN A 135 9.81 5.25 -9.03
N GLN A 136 9.16 4.49 -9.92
CA GLN A 136 8.14 4.95 -10.86
C GLN A 136 6.73 4.59 -10.38
N PHE A 137 6.59 3.54 -9.56
CA PHE A 137 5.30 3.06 -9.10
C PHE A 137 5.34 2.68 -7.62
N ILE A 138 4.29 3.00 -6.87
CA ILE A 138 4.16 2.66 -5.45
C ILE A 138 2.94 1.78 -5.21
N VAL A 139 3.10 0.79 -4.33
CA VAL A 139 2.03 0.01 -3.72
C VAL A 139 2.00 0.33 -2.24
N ASN A 140 0.91 0.94 -1.81
CA ASN A 140 0.62 1.31 -0.44
C ASN A 140 -0.20 0.23 0.27
N ASN A 141 -0.23 0.35 1.60
CA ASN A 141 -1.14 -0.41 2.47
C ASN A 141 -0.88 -1.93 2.47
N VAL A 142 0.37 -2.36 2.27
CA VAL A 142 0.77 -3.74 2.51
C VAL A 142 0.84 -3.92 4.04
N SER A 143 0.01 -4.79 4.61
CA SER A 143 -0.09 -4.92 6.06
C SER A 143 0.77 -6.07 6.57
N ILE A 144 1.50 -5.85 7.65
CA ILE A 144 2.20 -6.92 8.38
C ILE A 144 1.34 -7.29 9.57
N LEU A 145 0.88 -8.54 9.60
CA LEU A 145 -0.07 -9.05 10.57
C LEU A 145 0.60 -10.11 11.46
N GLN A 146 0.29 -10.10 12.75
CA GLN A 146 0.62 -11.17 13.68
C GLN A 146 -0.46 -12.24 13.63
N GLY A 147 -0.14 -13.40 13.04
CA GLY A 147 -0.96 -14.60 13.15
C GLY A 147 -0.81 -15.27 14.52
N LYS A 148 -1.48 -16.42 14.69
CA LYS A 148 -1.42 -17.21 15.93
C LYS A 148 0.02 -17.58 16.32
N ASP A 149 0.84 -17.97 15.34
CA ASP A 149 2.20 -18.47 15.58
C ASP A 149 3.30 -17.71 14.82
N LYS A 150 2.95 -16.91 13.80
CA LYS A 150 3.94 -16.20 12.97
C LYS A 150 3.42 -14.88 12.39
N LEU A 151 4.35 -13.96 12.16
CA LEU A 151 4.12 -12.77 11.36
C LEU A 151 3.92 -13.16 9.89
N PHE A 152 3.01 -12.47 9.21
CA PHE A 152 2.78 -12.65 7.79
C PHE A 152 2.45 -11.34 7.10
N VAL A 153 2.83 -11.27 5.82
CA VAL A 153 2.54 -10.13 4.95
C VAL A 153 1.19 -10.35 4.28
N ALA A 154 0.30 -9.38 4.42
CA ALA A 154 -0.99 -9.30 3.74
C ALA A 154 -0.96 -8.19 2.70
N MET A 155 -1.20 -8.56 1.44
CA MET A 155 -1.31 -7.61 0.35
C MET A 155 -2.60 -6.79 0.46
N PRO A 156 -2.69 -5.62 -0.22
CA PRO A 156 -3.92 -4.84 -0.25
C PRO A 156 -5.03 -5.63 -0.92
N ALA A 157 -6.12 -5.85 -0.19
CA ALA A 157 -7.26 -6.65 -0.64
C ALA A 157 -8.57 -5.86 -0.59
N TYR A 158 -9.52 -6.25 -1.45
CA TYR A 158 -10.89 -5.75 -1.43
C TYR A 158 -11.87 -6.87 -1.09
N LYS A 159 -12.99 -6.49 -0.46
CA LYS A 159 -14.07 -7.41 -0.13
C LYS A 159 -14.88 -7.71 -1.40
N THR A 160 -14.94 -8.97 -1.79
CA THR A 160 -15.77 -9.39 -2.91
C THR A 160 -17.24 -9.52 -2.48
N LYS A 161 -18.16 -9.63 -3.45
CA LYS A 161 -19.58 -9.91 -3.19
C LYS A 161 -19.83 -11.39 -2.88
N GLN A 162 -18.84 -12.26 -3.08
CA GLN A 162 -18.97 -13.69 -2.83
C GLN A 162 -18.79 -13.98 -1.34
N ILE A 163 -19.60 -14.91 -0.85
CA ILE A 163 -19.47 -15.48 0.48
C ILE A 163 -18.95 -16.90 0.33
N ASP A 164 -18.03 -17.26 1.21
CA ASP A 164 -17.52 -18.61 1.33
C ASP A 164 -18.58 -19.55 1.91
N GLU A 165 -18.35 -20.85 1.88
CA GLU A 165 -19.26 -21.89 2.40
C GLU A 165 -19.64 -21.67 3.87
N GLN A 166 -18.80 -20.94 4.61
CA GLN A 166 -18.99 -20.59 6.02
C GLN A 166 -19.70 -19.24 6.23
N GLY A 167 -20.23 -18.61 5.17
CA GLY A 167 -20.91 -17.32 5.23
C GLY A 167 -19.98 -16.11 5.42
N LYS A 168 -18.65 -16.31 5.36
CA LYS A 168 -17.66 -15.23 5.46
C LYS A 168 -17.41 -14.64 4.08
N ALA A 169 -17.28 -13.32 3.99
CA ALA A 169 -16.95 -12.69 2.72
C ALA A 169 -15.56 -13.11 2.22
N ILE A 170 -15.48 -13.40 0.92
CA ILE A 170 -14.22 -13.70 0.24
C ILE A 170 -13.51 -12.37 -0.05
N TYR A 171 -12.22 -12.30 0.29
CA TYR A 171 -11.36 -11.16 -0.02
C TYR A 171 -10.45 -11.52 -1.17
N GLN A 172 -10.21 -10.56 -2.07
CA GLN A 172 -9.32 -10.74 -3.19
C GLN A 172 -8.26 -9.64 -3.21
N ASP A 173 -7.01 -10.02 -3.41
CA ASP A 173 -5.90 -9.09 -3.47
C ASP A 173 -5.99 -8.24 -4.74
N VAL A 174 -5.81 -6.93 -4.59
CA VAL A 174 -5.71 -5.97 -5.69
C VAL A 174 -4.37 -6.14 -6.39
N CYS A 175 -3.30 -6.26 -5.59
CA CYS A 175 -1.93 -6.35 -6.04
C CYS A 175 -1.29 -7.61 -5.45
N TYR A 176 -0.67 -8.46 -6.26
CA TYR A 176 -0.02 -9.67 -5.76
C TYR A 176 1.15 -10.12 -6.64
N PRO A 177 2.18 -10.74 -6.04
CA PRO A 177 3.25 -11.39 -6.81
C PRO A 177 2.70 -12.62 -7.55
N VAL A 178 3.07 -12.76 -8.82
CA VAL A 178 2.64 -13.86 -9.71
C VAL A 178 3.56 -15.07 -9.57
N THR A 179 4.87 -14.83 -9.55
CA THR A 179 5.88 -15.91 -9.48
C THR A 179 6.25 -16.22 -8.03
N LYS A 180 6.54 -17.50 -7.77
CA LYS A 180 6.95 -17.96 -6.43
C LYS A 180 8.27 -17.31 -5.99
N GLU A 181 9.24 -17.22 -6.90
CA GLU A 181 10.55 -16.62 -6.62
C GLU A 181 10.43 -15.14 -6.22
N PHE A 182 9.61 -14.38 -6.95
CA PHE A 182 9.38 -12.97 -6.63
C PHE A 182 8.63 -12.82 -5.31
N ARG A 183 7.65 -13.69 -5.05
CA ARG A 183 6.91 -13.71 -3.78
C ARG A 183 7.82 -13.93 -2.58
N GLU A 184 8.73 -14.90 -2.66
CA GLU A 184 9.67 -15.21 -1.59
C GLU A 184 10.64 -14.06 -1.35
N LYS A 185 11.21 -13.49 -2.41
CA LYS A 185 12.09 -12.32 -2.32
C LYS A 185 11.37 -11.11 -1.72
N LEU A 186 10.17 -10.79 -2.22
CA LEU A 186 9.39 -9.64 -1.77
C LEU A 186 9.00 -9.78 -0.30
N TYR A 187 8.49 -10.94 0.11
CA TYR A 187 8.08 -11.15 1.50
C TYR A 187 9.28 -11.22 2.44
N GLY A 188 10.39 -11.82 2.00
CA GLY A 188 11.65 -11.82 2.75
C GLY A 188 12.15 -10.41 3.01
N GLU A 189 12.18 -9.56 1.99
CA GLU A 189 12.64 -8.17 2.12
C GLU A 189 11.73 -7.33 3.02
N VAL A 190 10.40 -7.49 2.90
CA VAL A 190 9.42 -6.83 3.79
C VAL A 190 9.60 -7.25 5.24
N MET A 191 9.81 -8.54 5.50
CA MET A 191 10.00 -9.06 6.86
C MET A 191 11.33 -8.60 7.46
N LYS A 192 12.40 -8.64 6.68
CA LYS A 192 13.72 -8.17 7.08
C LYS A 192 13.71 -6.68 7.45
N THR A 193 13.17 -5.84 6.57
CA THR A 193 13.05 -4.40 6.82
C THR A 193 12.14 -4.10 8.01
N TYR A 194 11.11 -4.91 8.26
CA TYR A 194 10.29 -4.80 9.46
C TYR A 194 11.06 -5.09 10.75
N GLU A 195 11.88 -6.15 10.77
CA GLU A 195 12.70 -6.49 11.93
C GLU A 195 13.71 -5.39 12.24
N GLU A 196 14.42 -4.88 11.23
CA GLU A 196 15.36 -3.76 11.36
C GLU A 196 14.68 -2.49 11.92
N GLU A 197 13.52 -2.11 11.40
CA GLU A 197 12.79 -0.93 11.86
C GLU A 197 12.17 -1.12 13.27
N LYS A 198 11.82 -2.36 13.62
CA LYS A 198 11.32 -2.70 14.96
C LYS A 198 12.44 -2.60 16.00
N GLU A 199 13.63 -3.08 15.68
CA GLU A 199 14.81 -2.96 16.55
C GLU A 199 15.18 -1.48 16.78
N LYS A 200 15.26 -0.67 15.72
CA LYS A 200 15.50 0.78 15.83
C LYS A 200 14.48 1.47 16.74
N LYS A 201 13.18 1.19 16.57
CA LYS A 201 12.15 1.75 17.46
C LYS A 201 12.33 1.33 18.92
N GLN A 202 12.77 0.10 19.18
CA GLN A 202 13.02 -0.35 20.55
C GLN A 202 14.26 0.31 21.15
N GLU A 203 15.29 0.57 20.37
CA GLU A 203 16.49 1.30 20.79
C GLU A 203 16.17 2.77 21.10
N GLU A 204 15.47 3.46 20.21
CA GLU A 204 15.02 4.85 20.42
C GLU A 204 14.16 4.99 21.69
N GLN A 205 13.27 4.02 21.95
CA GLN A 205 12.46 4.00 23.18
C GLN A 205 13.28 3.72 24.44
N LYS A 206 14.38 2.96 24.36
CA LYS A 206 15.28 2.70 25.49
C LYS A 206 16.16 3.91 25.78
N GLU A 207 16.70 4.57 24.75
CA GLU A 207 17.48 5.79 24.89
C GLU A 207 16.64 6.93 25.48
N THR A 208 15.43 7.15 24.96
CA THR A 208 14.51 8.17 25.48
C THR A 208 14.14 7.92 26.95
N LYS A 209 13.95 6.65 27.36
CA LYS A 209 13.67 6.29 28.76
C LYS A 209 14.89 6.48 29.67
N ASN A 210 16.09 6.18 29.17
CA ASN A 210 17.34 6.38 29.92
C ASN A 210 17.66 7.88 30.12
N ASP A 211 17.38 8.72 29.13
CA ASP A 211 17.58 10.17 29.25
C ASP A 211 16.54 10.82 30.21
N LEU A 212 15.29 10.37 30.16
CA LEU A 212 14.25 10.78 31.14
C LEU A 212 14.56 10.33 32.58
N GLN A 213 15.25 9.21 32.76
CA GLN A 213 15.70 8.75 34.10
C GLN A 213 16.90 9.58 34.60
N LYS A 214 17.86 9.93 33.73
CA LYS A 214 19.00 10.79 34.09
C LYS A 214 18.59 12.22 34.45
N GLU A 215 17.55 12.77 33.82
CA GLU A 215 17.00 14.08 34.20
C GLU A 215 16.28 14.04 35.57
N LYS A 216 15.56 12.95 35.87
CA LYS A 216 14.94 12.77 37.19
C LYS A 216 15.96 12.62 38.31
N GLU A 217 17.05 11.89 38.10
CA GLU A 217 18.13 11.75 39.09
C GLU A 217 18.88 13.07 39.35
N LYS A 218 19.08 13.92 38.32
CA LYS A 218 19.65 15.27 38.50
C LYS A 218 18.73 16.22 39.27
N SER A 219 17.41 16.09 39.11
CA SER A 219 16.43 16.92 39.82
C SER A 219 16.18 16.50 41.28
N GLY A 220 16.46 15.24 41.64
CA GLY A 220 16.30 14.70 42.99
C GLY A 220 17.44 15.03 43.96
N GLN A 221 18.50 15.69 43.49
CA GLN A 221 19.71 16.00 44.27
C GLN A 221 19.78 17.49 44.66
N PHE A 222 18.66 18.14 45.02
CA PHE A 222 18.71 19.41 45.76
C PHE A 222 18.75 19.08 47.26
N GLN A 223 19.97 19.10 47.81
CA GLN A 223 20.25 18.86 49.22
C GLN A 223 19.37 19.73 50.13
N SER A 224 18.66 19.10 51.06
CA SER A 224 18.07 19.76 52.22
C SER A 224 19.17 20.49 53.00
N LEU A 225 19.24 21.81 52.87
CA LEU A 225 20.05 22.65 53.74
C LEU A 225 19.46 22.58 55.16
N PRO A 226 20.28 22.41 56.21
CA PRO A 226 19.78 22.42 57.58
C PRO A 226 19.29 23.83 57.94
N ASP A 227 18.13 23.89 58.58
CA ASP A 227 17.47 25.12 59.07
C ASP A 227 18.47 26.02 59.81
N ARG A 228 18.86 27.13 59.19
CA ARG A 228 19.50 28.23 59.89
C ARG A 228 18.41 29.16 60.38
N GLU A 229 18.30 29.28 61.70
CA GLU A 229 17.46 30.26 62.39
C GLU A 229 17.67 31.65 61.79
N THR A 230 16.59 32.25 61.31
CA THR A 230 16.58 33.63 60.80
C THR A 230 16.64 34.62 61.97
N PRO A 231 17.59 35.57 62.00
CA PRO A 231 17.69 36.55 63.06
C PRO A 231 16.90 37.80 62.67
N PHE A 232 15.58 37.78 62.86
CA PHE A 232 14.82 39.02 62.95
C PHE A 232 13.85 38.94 64.13
N ARG A 233 14.07 39.89 65.03
CA ARG A 233 13.36 40.16 66.28
C ARG A 233 12.15 41.04 66.02
#